data_AF-A0A674IRN9-F1
#
_entry.id   AF-A0A674IRN9-F1
#
_cell.length_a   1.000
_cell.length_b   1.000
_cell.length_c   1.000
_cell.angle_alpha   90.00
_cell.angle_beta   90.00
_cell.angle_gamma   90.00
#
_symmetry.space_group_name_H-M   'P 1'
#
loop_
_entity.id
_entity.type
_entity.pdbx_description
1 polymer ?
#
loop_
_entity_poly.entity_id
_entity_poly.type
_entity_poly.pdbx_seq_one_letter_code
_entity_poly.pdbx_strand_id
1 'polypeptide(L)'
;MARAKQIVSKLSLQRAQWSKQLGKKGRTNAYSYTLEKVKKPAHDRLHTEVFWQSRGSLNSTEMLLPKRSFQRLSKVVIQSSGGSRLRVQLPTYLALQEATEAYLVQLCEDWKLCALHAKRVTVASSDVHLVRCLRGARA
;
A
#
# COMPACT_ATOMS: atom_id res chain seq x y z
N MET A 1 -66.53 -7.53 -46.18
CA MET A 1 -65.27 -6.72 -46.16
C MET A 1 -64.99 -5.96 -44.85
N ALA A 2 -65.88 -5.96 -43.85
CA ALA A 2 -65.67 -5.21 -42.60
C ALA A 2 -64.69 -5.85 -41.59
N ARG A 3 -64.50 -7.18 -41.64
CA ARG A 3 -63.70 -7.94 -40.66
C ARG A 3 -62.17 -7.85 -40.90
N ALA A 4 -61.75 -7.70 -42.16
CA ALA A 4 -60.34 -7.55 -42.52
C ALA A 4 -59.77 -6.18 -42.11
N LYS A 5 -60.59 -5.12 -42.17
CA LYS A 5 -60.17 -3.77 -41.77
C LYS A 5 -59.94 -3.63 -40.26
N GLN A 6 -60.64 -4.40 -39.43
CA GLN A 6 -60.43 -4.42 -37.97
C GLN A 6 -59.19 -5.20 -37.52
N ILE A 7 -58.71 -6.16 -38.32
CA ILE A 7 -57.48 -6.92 -38.01
C ILE A 7 -56.25 -6.08 -38.33
N VAL A 8 -56.27 -5.37 -39.46
CA VAL A 8 -55.17 -4.48 -39.89
C VAL A 8 -54.99 -3.31 -38.91
N SER A 9 -56.08 -2.77 -38.34
CA SER A 9 -56.00 -1.67 -37.37
C SER A 9 -55.49 -2.11 -35.98
N LYS A 10 -55.74 -3.35 -35.56
CA LYS A 10 -55.20 -3.89 -34.30
C LYS A 10 -53.71 -4.22 -34.41
N LEU A 11 -53.26 -4.71 -35.56
CA LEU A 11 -51.86 -5.01 -35.82
C LEU A 11 -51.00 -3.74 -35.95
N SER A 12 -51.54 -2.66 -36.53
CA SER A 12 -50.83 -1.37 -36.62
C SER A 12 -50.66 -0.70 -35.25
N LEU A 13 -51.66 -0.83 -34.36
CA LEU A 13 -51.59 -0.33 -32.98
C LEU A 13 -50.59 -1.13 -32.13
N GLN A 14 -50.55 -2.46 -32.26
CA GLN A 14 -49.54 -3.28 -31.59
C GLN A 14 -48.11 -2.99 -32.09
N ARG A 15 -47.93 -2.77 -33.39
CA ARG A 15 -46.63 -2.44 -33.99
C ARG A 15 -46.13 -1.04 -33.58
N ALA A 16 -47.04 -0.08 -33.40
CA ALA A 16 -46.73 1.25 -32.88
C ALA A 16 -46.41 1.24 -31.36
N GLN A 17 -46.99 0.33 -30.58
CA GLN A 17 -46.61 0.11 -29.18
C GLN A 17 -45.23 -0.57 -29.06
N TRP A 18 -44.94 -1.57 -29.91
CA TRP A 18 -43.61 -2.21 -29.97
C TRP A 18 -42.49 -1.24 -30.41
N SER A 19 -42.76 -0.31 -31.32
CA SER A 19 -41.75 0.68 -31.73
C SER A 19 -41.47 1.73 -30.65
N LYS A 20 -42.38 1.95 -29.69
CA LYS A 20 -42.15 2.80 -28.52
C LYS A 20 -41.36 2.10 -27.40
N GLN A 21 -41.43 0.77 -27.31
CA GLN A 21 -40.57 -0.03 -26.42
C GLN A 21 -39.14 -0.17 -26.95
N LEU A 22 -38.96 -0.14 -28.27
CA LEU A 22 -37.65 -0.13 -28.93
C LEU A 22 -37.12 1.31 -29.11
N GLY A 23 -37.17 2.09 -28.03
CA GLY A 23 -36.54 3.40 -27.95
C GLY A 23 -35.02 3.30 -28.16
N LYS A 24 -34.58 3.75 -29.34
CA LYS A 24 -33.21 4.16 -29.72
C LYS A 24 -32.09 3.67 -28.78
N LYS A 25 -31.61 2.45 -29.03
CA LYS A 25 -30.22 2.09 -28.72
C LYS A 25 -29.33 2.88 -29.67
N GLY A 26 -29.05 4.13 -29.32
CA GLY A 26 -27.98 4.89 -29.95
C GLY A 26 -26.68 4.11 -29.80
N ARG A 27 -25.88 4.04 -30.87
CA ARG A 27 -24.45 3.71 -30.77
C ARG A 27 -23.79 4.84 -30.00
N THR A 28 -23.89 4.82 -28.67
CA THR A 28 -23.05 5.62 -27.80
C THR A 28 -21.78 4.83 -27.53
N ASN A 29 -20.64 5.47 -27.81
CA ASN A 29 -19.29 4.93 -27.73
C ASN A 29 -19.03 4.01 -26.54
N ALA A 30 -18.21 2.99 -26.77
CA ALA A 30 -17.71 1.99 -25.83
C ALA A 30 -16.75 2.55 -24.75
N TYR A 31 -17.06 3.71 -24.17
CA TYR A 31 -16.34 4.29 -23.04
C TYR A 31 -17.33 4.90 -22.05
N SER A 32 -18.20 4.06 -21.47
CA SER A 32 -18.82 4.38 -20.20
C SER A 32 -17.88 3.89 -19.09
N TYR A 33 -17.05 4.79 -18.60
CA TYR A 33 -16.38 4.66 -17.30
C TYR A 33 -17.45 4.66 -16.20
N THR A 34 -18.22 3.58 -16.12
CA THR A 34 -18.79 3.18 -14.84
C THR A 34 -17.59 2.76 -14.00
N LEU A 35 -17.10 3.70 -13.18
CA LEU A 35 -16.26 3.35 -12.04
C LEU A 35 -17.14 2.59 -11.05
N GLU A 36 -17.60 1.40 -11.44
CA GLU A 36 -17.88 0.38 -10.46
C GLU A 36 -16.56 0.22 -9.72
N LYS A 37 -16.50 0.76 -8.50
CA LYS A 37 -15.42 0.51 -7.56
C LYS A 37 -15.48 -0.98 -7.26
N VAL A 38 -14.93 -1.80 -8.16
CA VAL A 38 -14.66 -3.20 -7.92
C VAL A 38 -13.73 -3.20 -6.72
N LYS A 39 -14.32 -3.49 -5.56
CA LYS A 39 -13.63 -3.56 -4.29
C LYS A 39 -12.62 -4.69 -4.42
N LYS A 40 -11.36 -4.36 -4.71
CA LYS A 40 -10.26 -5.33 -4.78
C LYS A 40 -10.33 -6.26 -3.55
N PRO A 41 -10.09 -7.56 -3.69
CA PRO A 41 -10.05 -8.46 -2.54
C PRO A 41 -9.02 -7.95 -1.52
N ALA A 42 -9.26 -8.21 -0.23
CA ALA A 42 -8.44 -7.65 0.85
C ALA A 42 -6.94 -7.97 0.69
N HIS A 43 -6.61 -9.17 0.20
CA HIS A 43 -5.24 -9.59 -0.10
C HIS A 43 -4.52 -8.63 -1.06
N ASP A 44 -5.16 -8.28 -2.19
CA ASP A 44 -4.55 -7.42 -3.20
C ASP A 44 -4.43 -5.98 -2.72
N ARG A 45 -5.27 -5.55 -1.76
CA ARG A 45 -5.13 -4.23 -1.14
C ARG A 45 -3.90 -4.14 -0.26
N LEU A 46 -3.67 -5.15 0.59
CA LEU A 46 -2.50 -5.20 1.47
C LEU A 46 -1.20 -5.22 0.65
N HIS A 47 -1.16 -6.04 -0.40
CA HIS A 47 0.01 -6.11 -1.28
C HIS A 47 0.25 -4.79 -2.04
N THR A 48 -0.84 -4.10 -2.44
CA THR A 48 -0.79 -2.79 -3.08
C THR A 48 -0.34 -1.71 -2.10
N GLU A 49 -0.86 -1.68 -0.88
CA GLU A 49 -0.52 -0.70 0.16
C GLU A 49 0.94 -0.81 0.60
N VAL A 50 1.42 -2.02 0.86
CA VAL A 50 2.83 -2.27 1.23
C VAL A 50 3.76 -1.85 0.08
N PHE A 51 3.38 -2.12 -1.17
CA PHE A 51 4.14 -1.70 -2.34
C PHE A 51 4.21 -0.17 -2.46
N TRP A 52 3.08 0.53 -2.27
CA TRP A 52 3.05 2.01 -2.29
C TRP A 52 3.83 2.61 -1.13
N GLN A 53 3.75 2.03 0.06
CA GLN A 53 4.49 2.51 1.21
C GLN A 53 6.00 2.34 1.03
N SER A 54 6.43 1.20 0.45
CA SER A 54 7.83 1.00 0.06
C SER A 54 8.29 1.99 -0.99
N ARG A 55 7.46 2.37 -1.97
CA ARG A 55 7.82 3.36 -3.01
C ARG A 55 7.78 4.79 -2.49
N GLY A 56 6.86 5.13 -1.59
CA GLY A 56 6.74 6.45 -0.99
C GLY A 56 7.90 6.77 -0.06
N SER A 57 8.36 5.80 0.72
CA SER A 57 9.47 5.96 1.68
C SER A 57 10.84 6.18 1.02
N LEU A 58 11.04 5.78 -0.24
CA LEU A 58 12.35 5.86 -0.91
C LEU A 58 12.68 7.27 -1.44
N ASN A 59 11.67 8.11 -1.68
CA ASN A 59 11.85 9.46 -2.24
C ASN A 59 11.73 10.56 -1.17
N SER A 60 11.50 10.18 0.08
CA SER A 60 11.33 11.08 1.22
C SER A 60 12.54 10.99 2.14
N THR A 61 13.02 12.14 2.62
CA THR A 61 14.10 12.24 3.63
C THR A 61 13.53 12.52 5.02
N GLU A 62 12.25 12.24 5.23
CA GLU A 62 11.61 12.44 6.53
C GLU A 62 12.05 11.37 7.54
N MET A 63 12.16 11.76 8.81
CA MET A 63 12.44 10.81 9.88
C MET A 63 11.27 9.84 10.06
N LEU A 64 11.58 8.54 10.07
CA LEU A 64 10.59 7.48 10.18
C LEU A 64 10.11 7.29 11.62
N LEU A 65 10.96 7.56 12.61
CA LEU A 65 10.62 7.42 14.02
C LEU A 65 10.15 8.75 14.63
N PRO A 66 9.17 8.73 15.55
CA PRO A 66 8.79 9.94 16.27
C PRO A 66 9.93 10.46 17.15
N LYS A 67 10.36 11.71 16.92
CA LYS A 67 11.51 12.33 17.62
C LYS A 67 11.42 12.24 19.16
N ARG A 68 10.21 12.41 19.71
CA ARG A 68 9.97 12.39 21.17
C ARG A 68 10.18 11.01 21.79
N SER A 69 9.75 9.93 21.14
CA SER A 69 9.94 8.57 21.66
C SER A 69 11.40 8.15 21.57
N PHE A 70 12.07 8.47 20.45
CA PHE A 70 13.51 8.22 20.28
C PHE A 70 14.36 8.97 21.32
N GLN A 71 14.03 10.23 21.60
CA GLN A 71 14.71 11.00 22.64
C GLN A 71 14.53 10.40 24.04
N ARG A 72 13.36 9.84 24.36
CA ARG A 72 13.13 9.16 25.66
C ARG A 72 13.96 7.88 25.76
N LEU A 73 13.98 7.08 24.69
CA LEU A 73 14.75 5.82 24.65
C LEU A 73 16.25 6.08 24.77
N SER A 74 16.79 7.03 24.01
CA SER A 74 18.21 7.38 24.09
C SER A 74 18.61 7.84 25.49
N LYS A 75 17.78 8.63 26.19
CA LYS A 75 18.04 8.99 27.60
C LYS A 75 18.11 7.77 28.53
N VAL A 76 17.21 6.81 28.37
CA VAL A 76 17.22 5.56 29.16
C VAL A 76 18.52 4.78 28.91
N VAL A 77 18.95 4.67 27.65
CA VAL A 77 20.20 3.99 27.29
C VAL A 77 21.41 4.71 27.86
N ILE A 78 21.51 6.03 27.71
CA ILE A 78 22.62 6.84 28.26
C ILE A 78 22.70 6.70 29.79
N GLN A 79 21.55 6.70 30.46
CA GLN A 79 21.48 6.50 31.90
C GLN A 79 21.93 5.09 32.31
N SER A 80 21.52 4.06 31.55
CA SER A 80 21.95 2.68 31.77
C SER A 80 23.45 2.47 31.54
N SER A 81 24.07 3.25 30.65
CA SER A 81 25.51 3.21 30.37
C SER A 81 26.37 3.96 31.39
N GLY A 82 25.82 4.34 32.55
CA GLY A 82 26.54 5.07 33.62
C GLY A 82 26.52 6.59 33.47
N GLY A 83 25.80 7.12 32.48
CA GLY A 83 25.74 8.55 32.15
C GLY A 83 24.73 9.37 32.97
N SER A 84 24.50 9.05 34.25
CA SER A 84 23.41 9.65 35.05
C SER A 84 23.50 11.18 35.23
N ARG A 85 24.67 11.79 35.01
CA ARG A 85 24.89 13.25 35.04
C ARG A 85 25.15 13.88 33.67
N LEU A 86 25.07 13.11 32.58
CA LEU A 86 25.36 13.60 31.24
C LEU A 86 24.20 14.44 30.69
N ARG A 87 24.52 15.67 30.27
CA ARG A 87 23.59 16.54 29.53
C ARG A 87 23.92 16.44 28.05
N VAL A 88 23.01 15.87 27.27
CA VAL A 88 23.15 15.74 25.82
C VAL A 88 22.43 16.87 25.11
N GLN A 89 23.07 17.46 24.12
CA GLN A 89 22.53 18.57 23.33
C GLN A 89 21.39 18.09 22.40
N LEU A 90 20.48 18.98 22.04
CA LEU A 90 19.39 18.67 21.10
C LEU A 90 19.87 18.18 19.72
N PRO A 91 20.82 18.85 19.01
CA PRO A 91 21.29 18.38 17.70
C PRO A 91 21.92 16.98 17.76
N THR A 92 22.51 16.59 18.89
CA THR A 92 23.06 15.25 19.08
C THR A 92 21.99 14.17 18.99
N TYR A 93 20.79 14.41 19.54
CA TYR A 93 19.70 13.45 19.43
C TYR A 93 19.22 13.28 17.99
N LEU A 94 19.22 14.36 17.20
CA LEU A 94 18.85 14.31 15.79
C LEU A 94 19.88 13.54 14.97
N ALA A 95 21.17 13.83 15.17
CA ALA A 95 22.25 13.10 14.50
C ALA A 95 22.25 11.61 14.86
N LEU A 96 22.00 11.29 16.13
CA LEU A 96 21.88 9.90 16.58
C LEU A 96 20.68 9.20 15.93
N GLN A 97 19.55 9.90 15.80
CA GLN A 97 18.36 9.37 15.15
C GLN A 97 18.62 9.10 13.67
N GLU A 98 19.21 10.06 12.95
CA GLU A 98 19.53 9.93 11.53
C GLU A 98 20.47 8.74 11.27
N ALA A 99 21.55 8.62 12.05
CA ALA A 99 22.48 7.50 11.94
C ALA A 99 21.80 6.14 12.25
N THR A 100 20.93 6.10 13.26
CA THR A 100 20.23 4.86 13.66
C THR A 100 19.22 4.43 12.60
N GLU A 101 18.43 5.37 12.06
CA GLU A 101 17.45 5.07 11.01
C GLU A 101 18.16 4.62 9.72
N ALA A 102 19.22 5.30 9.31
CA ALA A 102 20.02 4.90 8.16
C ALA A 102 20.57 3.48 8.31
N TYR A 103 21.09 3.14 9.49
CA TYR A 103 21.58 1.80 9.80
C TYR A 103 20.47 0.74 9.73
N LEU A 104 19.29 1.02 10.30
CA LEU A 104 18.15 0.10 10.30
C LEU A 104 17.60 -0.13 8.89
N VAL A 105 17.52 0.93 8.07
CA VAL A 105 17.06 0.80 6.66
C VAL A 105 18.01 -0.10 5.88
N GLN A 106 19.32 0.13 5.96
CA GLN A 106 20.32 -0.73 5.32
C GLN A 106 20.23 -2.18 5.80
N LEU A 107 19.97 -2.40 7.09
CA LEU A 107 19.85 -3.74 7.66
C LEU A 107 18.57 -4.45 7.18
N CYS A 108 17.46 -3.71 7.06
CA CYS A 108 16.21 -4.22 6.49
C CYS A 108 16.35 -4.60 5.01
N GLU A 109 17.16 -3.88 4.23
CA GLU A 109 17.47 -4.23 2.85
C GLU A 109 18.20 -5.57 2.75
N ASP A 110 19.21 -5.79 3.60
CA ASP A 110 19.92 -7.07 3.68
C ASP A 110 19.00 -8.21 4.11
N TRP A 111 18.14 -8.00 5.13
CA TRP A 111 17.18 -9.02 5.56
C TRP A 111 16.21 -9.41 4.44
N LYS A 112 15.75 -8.41 3.67
CA LYS A 112 14.89 -8.64 2.50
C LYS A 112 15.62 -9.45 1.42
N LEU A 113 16.91 -9.17 1.18
CA LEU A 113 17.72 -9.94 0.23
C LEU A 113 17.89 -11.39 0.70
N CYS A 114 18.12 -11.62 2.00
CA CYS A 114 18.19 -12.97 2.55
C CYS A 114 16.85 -13.72 2.47
N ALA A 115 15.73 -13.05 2.74
CA ALA A 115 14.40 -13.64 2.57
C ALA A 115 14.15 -14.05 1.11
N LEU A 116 14.50 -13.16 0.16
CA LEU A 116 14.37 -13.43 -1.27
C LEU A 116 15.28 -14.58 -1.73
N HIS A 117 16.50 -14.66 -1.19
CA HIS A 117 17.41 -15.78 -1.44
C HIS A 117 16.79 -17.12 -1.02
N ALA A 118 16.02 -17.14 0.07
CA ALA A 118 15.26 -18.31 0.52
C ALA A 118 13.89 -18.48 -0.18
N LYS A 119 13.61 -17.75 -1.27
CA LYS A 119 12.34 -17.73 -2.01
C LYS A 119 11.12 -17.31 -1.16
N ARG A 120 11.35 -16.53 -0.10
CA ARG A 120 10.29 -15.94 0.75
C ARG A 120 10.19 -14.44 0.50
N VAL A 121 8.98 -13.90 0.66
CA VAL A 121 8.74 -12.44 0.65
C VAL A 121 8.76 -11.88 2.06
N THR A 122 8.42 -12.71 3.06
CA THR A 122 8.39 -12.35 4.47
C THR A 122 9.75 -12.58 5.13
N VAL A 123 10.23 -11.55 5.85
CA VAL A 123 11.46 -11.62 6.65
C VAL A 123 11.20 -12.48 7.89
N ALA A 124 12.08 -13.44 8.15
CA ALA A 124 12.05 -14.31 9.31
C ALA A 124 13.19 -13.99 10.29
N SER A 125 13.07 -14.47 11.54
CA SER A 125 14.14 -14.32 12.53
C SER A 125 15.46 -14.95 12.08
N SER A 126 15.43 -16.02 11.28
CA SER A 126 16.62 -16.63 10.69
C SER A 126 17.41 -15.66 9.80
N ASP A 127 16.72 -14.81 9.05
CA ASP A 127 17.33 -13.85 8.14
C ASP A 127 18.03 -12.74 8.94
N VAL A 128 17.46 -12.37 10.09
CA VAL A 128 18.05 -11.41 11.03
C VAL A 128 19.37 -11.94 11.59
N HIS A 129 19.36 -13.18 12.08
CA HIS A 129 20.57 -13.79 12.63
C HIS A 129 21.64 -13.97 11.56
N LEU A 130 21.26 -14.44 10.37
CA LEU A 130 22.19 -14.63 9.26
C LEU A 130 22.90 -13.33 8.88
N VAL A 131 22.16 -12.23 8.70
CA VAL A 131 22.76 -10.93 8.37
C VAL A 131 23.66 -10.41 9.49
N ARG A 132 23.27 -10.60 10.76
CA ARG A 132 24.13 -10.21 11.90
C ARG A 132 25.43 -11.02 11.93
N CYS A 133 25.35 -12.33 11.67
CA CYS A 133 26.52 -13.19 11.53
C CYS A 133 27.43 -12.74 10.39
N LEU A 134 26.87 -12.44 9.21
CA LEU A 134 27.63 -11.99 8.04
C LEU A 134 28.29 -10.62 8.25
N ARG A 135 27.62 -9.71 8.97
CA ARG A 135 28.16 -8.39 9.33
C ARG A 135 29.19 -8.45 10.47
N GLY A 136 29.53 -9.63 10.98
CA GLY A 136 30.52 -9.80 12.04
C GLY A 136 30.03 -9.44 13.44
N ALA A 137 28.74 -9.13 13.61
CA ALA A 137 28.10 -8.98 14.90
C ALA A 137 27.82 -10.38 15.46
N ARG A 138 28.84 -10.99 16.04
CA ARG A 138 28.71 -12.29 16.73
C ARG A 138 27.69 -12.13 17.88
N ALA A 139 26.77 -13.09 17.95
CA ALA A 139 25.88 -13.27 19.08
C ALA A 139 26.67 -13.47 20.38
#